data_AF-A0A965ZJP4-F1
#
_entry.id   AF-A0A965ZJP4-F1
#
_cell.length_a   1.000
_cell.length_b   1.000
_cell.length_c   1.000
_cell.angle_alpha   90.00
_cell.angle_beta   90.00
_cell.angle_gamma   90.00
#
_symmetry.space_group_name_H-M   'P 1'
#
loop_
_entity.id
_entity.type
_entity.pdbx_description
1 polymer ?
#
loop_
_entity_poly.entity_id
_entity_poly.type
_entity_poly.pdbx_seq_one_letter_code
_entity_poly.pdbx_strand_id
1 'polypeptide(L)'
;MDLITGMGMQYYKFDVMTQADGSITVPYLFTPLKNAAIAAKVKLIPDLTPTTLDFSATEAKSYAAGKLLGANFAQKYGPYFTFYILGNEMDNRVILPGKTGNKVTDYDPARFKIVAAYLKGMDEGVKSTDPVCRTMIDASWLHYGFLQMLQDYGVNFDIVAYHWYSEMEGAAANAPYNIPDITVKLASLFTKPIWFTEVNKRYNTTLTYEYDQDMFFKKFLVKCRNNPRVHALIVYELFDEPQKISNLLEANYGIIKWTAPYLSWKYKEAANNFLIN
;
A
#
# COMPACT_ATOMS: atom_id res chain seq x y z
N MET A 1 -16.17 7.70 -8.18
CA MET A 1 -15.12 8.65 -8.61
C MET A 1 -15.45 10.07 -8.20
N ASP A 2 -16.70 10.50 -8.34
CA ASP A 2 -17.16 11.83 -7.89
C ASP A 2 -16.76 12.17 -6.44
N LEU A 3 -16.85 11.19 -5.53
CA LEU A 3 -16.35 11.29 -4.16
C LEU A 3 -14.85 11.60 -4.07
N ILE A 4 -14.03 10.86 -4.84
CA ILE A 4 -12.58 11.04 -4.89
C ILE A 4 -12.26 12.44 -5.41
N THR A 5 -12.86 12.84 -6.53
CA THR A 5 -12.63 14.17 -7.11
C THR A 5 -13.18 15.31 -6.25
N GLY A 6 -14.31 15.11 -5.57
CA GLY A 6 -14.90 16.09 -4.65
C GLY A 6 -14.05 16.33 -3.40
N MET A 7 -13.26 15.33 -3.00
CA MET A 7 -12.23 15.45 -1.96
C MET A 7 -10.85 15.82 -2.53
N GLY A 8 -10.76 16.29 -3.77
CA GLY A 8 -9.50 16.68 -4.42
C GLY A 8 -8.43 15.59 -4.50
N MET A 9 -8.82 14.33 -4.29
CA MET A 9 -7.95 13.18 -4.36
C MET A 9 -7.67 12.86 -5.83
N GLN A 10 -6.44 12.43 -6.11
CA GLN A 10 -5.97 12.19 -7.48
C GLN A 10 -5.69 10.72 -7.77
N TYR A 11 -5.59 9.91 -6.72
CA TYR A 11 -5.17 8.51 -6.80
C TYR A 11 -6.20 7.61 -6.14
N TYR A 12 -6.37 6.41 -6.68
CA TYR A 12 -7.16 5.35 -6.09
C TYR A 12 -6.37 4.03 -6.13
N LYS A 13 -5.89 3.60 -4.96
CA LYS A 13 -5.28 2.27 -4.76
C LYS A 13 -6.39 1.22 -4.72
N PHE A 14 -6.12 0.07 -5.32
CA PHE A 14 -7.02 -1.09 -5.25
C PHE A 14 -6.22 -2.38 -5.40
N ASP A 15 -6.67 -3.42 -4.71
CA ASP A 15 -6.04 -4.72 -4.77
C ASP A 15 -6.37 -5.44 -6.07
N VAL A 16 -5.36 -6.11 -6.62
CA VAL A 16 -5.46 -6.83 -7.87
C VAL A 16 -5.01 -8.26 -7.69
N MET A 17 -6.01 -9.14 -7.66
CA MET A 17 -5.81 -10.57 -7.87
C MET A 17 -5.62 -10.85 -9.35
N THR A 18 -4.52 -11.54 -9.68
CA THR A 18 -4.15 -11.90 -11.04
C THR A 18 -4.19 -13.41 -11.25
N GLN A 19 -4.54 -13.83 -12.46
CA GLN A 19 -4.27 -15.18 -12.95
C GLN A 19 -2.79 -15.30 -13.32
N ALA A 20 -2.29 -16.53 -13.48
CA ALA A 20 -0.89 -16.78 -13.86
C ALA A 20 -0.50 -16.14 -15.21
N ASP A 21 -1.46 -15.90 -16.10
CA ASP A 21 -1.26 -15.22 -17.38
C ASP A 21 -1.29 -13.68 -17.26
N GLY A 22 -1.32 -13.13 -16.05
CA GLY A 22 -1.39 -11.70 -15.77
C GLY A 22 -2.78 -11.08 -15.93
N SER A 23 -3.84 -11.84 -16.23
CA SER A 23 -5.20 -11.29 -16.30
C SER A 23 -5.77 -10.97 -14.91
N ILE A 24 -6.49 -9.86 -14.77
CA ILE A 24 -7.30 -9.59 -13.56
C ILE A 24 -8.39 -10.67 -13.44
N THR A 25 -8.61 -11.23 -12.25
CA THR A 25 -9.59 -12.32 -12.04
C THR A 25 -11.05 -11.87 -12.14
N VAL A 26 -11.32 -10.57 -11.92
CA VAL A 26 -12.66 -9.97 -11.92
C VAL A 26 -12.78 -8.82 -12.95
N PRO A 27 -12.62 -9.09 -14.26
CA PRO A 27 -12.60 -8.05 -15.30
C PRO A 27 -13.92 -7.26 -15.38
N TYR A 28 -15.03 -7.86 -14.94
CA TYR A 28 -16.35 -7.23 -14.88
C TYR A 28 -16.44 -6.14 -13.81
N LEU A 29 -15.61 -6.16 -12.77
CA LEU A 29 -15.48 -5.08 -11.78
C LEU A 29 -14.42 -4.06 -12.20
N PHE A 30 -13.31 -4.52 -12.78
CA PHE A 30 -12.24 -3.63 -13.20
C PHE A 30 -12.65 -2.70 -14.34
N THR A 31 -13.36 -3.20 -15.34
CA THR A 31 -13.75 -2.39 -16.52
C THR A 31 -14.56 -1.13 -16.16
N PRO A 32 -15.65 -1.21 -15.37
CA PRO A 32 -16.37 -0.01 -14.96
C PRO A 32 -15.55 0.91 -14.05
N LEU A 33 -14.73 0.35 -13.13
CA LEU A 33 -13.82 1.14 -12.29
C LEU A 33 -12.84 1.96 -13.15
N LYS A 34 -12.18 1.30 -14.11
CA LYS A 34 -11.25 1.90 -15.06
C LYS A 34 -11.91 3.02 -15.86
N ASN A 35 -13.08 2.75 -16.45
CA ASN A 35 -13.79 3.74 -17.26
C ASN A 35 -14.19 4.97 -16.43
N ALA A 36 -14.68 4.76 -15.21
CA ALA A 36 -15.01 5.84 -14.29
C ALA A 36 -13.77 6.65 -13.89
N ALA A 37 -12.64 5.99 -13.62
CA ALA A 37 -11.38 6.65 -13.26
C ALA A 37 -10.85 7.52 -14.41
N ILE A 38 -10.86 7.01 -15.64
CA ILE A 38 -10.47 7.75 -16.84
C ILE A 38 -11.35 8.99 -17.02
N ALA A 39 -12.68 8.83 -16.94
CA ALA A 39 -13.62 9.95 -17.09
C ALA A 39 -13.39 11.05 -16.04
N ALA A 40 -13.08 10.64 -14.80
CA ALA A 40 -12.82 11.53 -13.68
C ALA A 40 -11.36 12.04 -13.60
N LYS A 41 -10.47 11.58 -14.50
CA LYS A 41 -9.02 11.86 -14.46
C LYS A 41 -8.36 11.45 -13.13
N VAL A 42 -8.89 10.41 -12.49
CA VAL A 42 -8.30 9.78 -11.30
C VAL A 42 -7.32 8.70 -11.75
N LYS A 43 -6.12 8.70 -11.19
CA LYS A 43 -5.09 7.70 -11.49
C LYS A 43 -5.30 6.46 -10.64
N LEU A 44 -5.41 5.31 -11.29
CA LEU A 44 -5.49 4.02 -10.61
C LEU A 44 -4.09 3.52 -10.24
N ILE A 45 -3.97 2.93 -9.06
CA ILE A 45 -2.73 2.29 -8.57
C ILE A 45 -3.07 0.84 -8.23
N PRO A 46 -2.70 -0.14 -9.08
CA PRO A 46 -2.87 -1.54 -8.77
C PRO A 46 -1.88 -1.99 -7.70
N ASP A 47 -2.38 -2.74 -6.73
CA ASP A 47 -1.57 -3.57 -5.83
C ASP A 47 -1.61 -5.03 -6.27
N LEU A 48 -0.51 -5.49 -6.87
CA LEU A 48 -0.44 -6.78 -7.53
C LEU A 48 -0.17 -7.88 -6.52
N THR A 49 -1.17 -8.72 -6.26
CA THR A 49 -0.99 -9.90 -5.42
C THR A 49 0.00 -10.88 -6.08
N PRO A 50 1.05 -11.34 -5.36
CA PRO A 50 2.03 -12.34 -5.85
C PRO A 50 1.45 -13.76 -5.99
N THR A 51 0.45 -13.97 -6.85
CA THR A 51 -0.31 -15.23 -6.94
C THR A 51 0.51 -16.44 -7.41
N THR A 52 1.66 -16.21 -8.04
CA THR A 52 2.58 -17.26 -8.53
C THR A 52 3.81 -17.46 -7.65
N LEU A 53 3.90 -16.79 -6.50
CA LEU A 53 5.00 -16.96 -5.56
C LEU A 53 4.91 -18.33 -4.85
N ASP A 54 5.99 -19.10 -4.94
CA ASP A 54 6.15 -20.40 -4.29
C ASP A 54 7.38 -20.40 -3.38
N PHE A 55 7.17 -20.56 -2.06
CA PHE A 55 8.24 -20.59 -1.06
C PHE A 55 9.11 -21.85 -1.12
N SER A 56 8.69 -22.89 -1.85
CA SER A 56 9.49 -24.10 -2.08
C SER A 56 10.35 -24.01 -3.34
N ALA A 57 10.15 -22.98 -4.16
CA ALA A 57 10.92 -22.78 -5.38
C ALA A 57 12.35 -22.30 -5.08
N THR A 58 13.24 -22.47 -6.06
CA THR A 58 14.57 -21.82 -6.06
C THR A 58 14.44 -20.32 -6.32
N GLU A 59 15.45 -19.52 -5.96
CA GLU A 59 15.54 -18.09 -6.32
C GLU A 59 15.34 -17.86 -7.83
N ALA A 60 16.01 -18.65 -8.69
CA ALA A 60 15.89 -18.52 -10.14
C ALA A 60 14.47 -18.75 -10.68
N LYS A 61 13.79 -19.79 -10.18
CA LYS A 61 12.37 -20.05 -10.50
C LYS A 61 11.44 -18.95 -9.98
N SER A 62 11.70 -18.43 -8.77
CA SER A 62 10.91 -17.35 -8.18
C SER A 62 11.05 -16.06 -9.00
N TYR A 63 12.27 -15.71 -9.39
CA TYR A 63 12.53 -14.60 -10.31
C TYR A 63 11.81 -14.78 -11.65
N ALA A 64 11.90 -15.96 -12.27
CA ALA A 64 11.23 -16.22 -13.54
C ALA A 64 9.70 -16.10 -13.42
N ALA A 65 9.12 -16.60 -12.33
CA ALA A 65 7.68 -16.52 -12.08
C ALA A 65 7.20 -15.08 -11.88
N GLY A 66 7.92 -14.29 -11.06
CA GLY A 66 7.62 -12.87 -10.87
C GLY A 66 7.76 -12.08 -12.16
N LYS A 67 8.83 -12.34 -12.94
CA LYS A 67 9.07 -11.68 -14.23
C LYS A 67 7.97 -11.93 -15.25
N LEU A 68 7.54 -13.19 -15.37
CA LEU A 68 6.45 -13.54 -16.27
C LEU A 68 5.14 -12.85 -15.85
N LEU A 69 4.80 -12.89 -14.56
CA LEU A 69 3.58 -12.26 -14.06
C LEU A 69 3.58 -10.75 -14.30
N GLY A 70 4.66 -10.07 -13.90
CA GLY A 70 4.82 -8.63 -14.07
C GLY A 70 4.75 -8.19 -15.54
N ALA A 71 5.47 -8.88 -16.42
CA ALA A 71 5.47 -8.57 -17.85
C ALA A 71 4.09 -8.76 -18.49
N ASN A 72 3.42 -9.87 -18.18
CA ASN A 72 2.10 -10.17 -18.73
C ASN A 72 1.03 -9.18 -18.23
N PHE A 73 1.07 -8.82 -16.94
CA PHE A 73 0.15 -7.83 -16.39
C PHE A 73 0.36 -6.46 -17.04
N ALA A 74 1.62 -6.00 -17.11
CA ALA A 74 1.96 -4.74 -17.75
C ALA A 74 1.61 -4.73 -19.24
N GLN A 75 1.75 -5.85 -19.96
CA GLN A 75 1.33 -5.95 -21.36
C GLN A 75 -0.17 -5.69 -21.54
N LYS A 76 -0.99 -6.21 -20.64
CA LYS A 76 -2.45 -6.10 -20.72
C LYS A 76 -2.98 -4.77 -20.22
N TYR A 77 -2.37 -4.24 -19.15
CA TYR A 77 -2.93 -3.11 -18.40
C TYR A 77 -2.01 -1.89 -18.27
N GLY A 78 -0.77 -1.98 -18.76
CA GLY A 78 0.21 -0.89 -18.90
C GLY A 78 -0.37 0.46 -19.26
N PRO A 79 -1.13 0.56 -20.36
CA PRO A 79 -1.71 1.82 -20.82
C PRO A 79 -2.62 2.56 -19.82
N TYR A 80 -3.04 1.92 -18.73
CA TYR A 80 -3.95 2.49 -17.74
C TYR A 80 -3.28 2.90 -16.42
N PHE A 81 -2.01 2.57 -16.24
CA PHE A 81 -1.31 2.77 -14.97
C PHE A 81 -0.02 3.57 -15.17
N THR A 82 0.42 4.20 -14.09
CA THR A 82 1.75 4.83 -14.01
C THR A 82 2.56 4.25 -12.85
N PHE A 83 1.86 3.73 -11.85
CA PHE A 83 2.43 3.24 -10.61
C PHE A 83 1.96 1.80 -10.39
N TYR A 84 2.83 0.96 -9.85
CA TYR A 84 2.55 -0.45 -9.54
C TYR A 84 3.04 -0.76 -8.13
N ILE A 85 2.15 -1.16 -7.22
CA ILE A 85 2.57 -1.76 -5.95
C ILE A 85 2.82 -3.24 -6.19
N LEU A 86 4.03 -3.68 -5.84
CA LEU A 86 4.50 -5.03 -6.09
C LEU A 86 4.29 -5.91 -4.86
N GLY A 87 3.04 -6.26 -4.61
CA GLY A 87 2.62 -7.14 -3.53
C GLY A 87 2.48 -6.44 -2.18
N ASN A 88 1.27 -6.48 -1.65
CA ASN A 88 0.91 -5.95 -0.35
C ASN A 88 1.57 -6.70 0.82
N GLU A 89 2.35 -5.99 1.62
CA GLU A 89 2.96 -6.39 2.89
C GLU A 89 3.71 -7.73 2.82
N MET A 90 4.59 -7.86 1.83
CA MET A 90 5.41 -9.07 1.64
C MET A 90 6.45 -9.30 2.75
N ASP A 91 6.77 -8.27 3.52
CA ASP A 91 7.53 -8.31 4.77
C ASP A 91 6.92 -9.29 5.79
N ASN A 92 5.58 -9.30 5.94
CA ASN A 92 4.89 -10.21 6.86
C ASN A 92 5.06 -11.69 6.50
N ARG A 93 5.42 -12.02 5.25
CA ARG A 93 5.63 -13.40 4.79
C ARG A 93 7.00 -13.97 5.17
N VAL A 94 7.92 -13.11 5.61
CA VAL A 94 9.34 -13.43 5.81
C VAL A 94 9.89 -12.98 7.16
N ILE A 95 9.19 -12.12 7.90
CA ILE A 95 9.57 -11.73 9.27
C ILE A 95 9.45 -12.92 10.23
N LEU A 96 10.41 -13.04 11.15
CA LEU A 96 10.37 -14.05 12.21
C LEU A 96 9.40 -13.61 13.32
N PRO A 97 8.75 -14.57 14.02
CA PRO A 97 7.79 -14.25 15.08
C PRO A 97 8.36 -13.34 16.17
N GLY A 98 7.59 -12.32 16.55
CA GLY A 98 7.93 -11.40 17.65
C GLY A 98 9.07 -10.43 17.36
N LYS A 99 9.50 -10.31 16.10
CA LYS A 99 10.55 -9.36 15.70
C LYS A 99 9.99 -8.00 15.31
N THR A 100 10.84 -6.98 15.42
CA THR A 100 10.49 -5.59 15.12
C THR A 100 10.50 -5.31 13.62
N GLY A 101 11.34 -6.01 12.84
CA GLY A 101 11.49 -5.85 11.40
C GLY A 101 12.47 -4.76 10.98
N ASN A 102 13.20 -4.15 11.91
CA ASN A 102 14.12 -3.06 11.60
C ASN A 102 15.56 -3.51 11.34
N LYS A 103 15.83 -4.81 11.43
CA LYS A 103 17.16 -5.41 11.24
C LYS A 103 17.10 -6.62 10.33
N VAL A 104 18.20 -6.90 9.64
CA VAL A 104 18.33 -8.10 8.79
C VAL A 104 18.03 -9.40 9.55
N THR A 105 18.47 -9.48 10.81
CA THR A 105 18.27 -10.65 11.69
C THR A 105 16.83 -10.86 12.14
N ASP A 106 15.93 -9.93 11.83
CA ASP A 106 14.50 -10.06 12.15
C ASP A 106 13.77 -10.92 11.12
N TYR A 107 14.42 -11.32 10.03
CA TYR A 107 13.83 -12.02 8.90
C TYR A 107 14.42 -13.41 8.71
N ASP A 108 13.60 -14.32 8.17
CA ASP A 108 14.05 -15.61 7.67
C ASP A 108 14.86 -15.40 6.37
N PRO A 109 16.18 -15.67 6.35
CA PRO A 109 17.01 -15.39 5.20
C PRO A 109 16.69 -16.27 3.98
N ALA A 110 16.21 -17.50 4.19
CA ALA A 110 15.87 -18.39 3.08
C ALA A 110 14.57 -17.94 2.41
N ARG A 111 13.53 -17.64 3.21
CA ARG A 111 12.26 -17.14 2.69
C ARG A 111 12.40 -15.75 2.07
N PHE A 112 13.21 -14.88 2.68
CA PHE A 112 13.52 -13.56 2.14
C PHE A 112 14.08 -13.66 0.72
N LYS A 113 15.06 -14.53 0.46
CA LYS A 113 15.67 -14.66 -0.87
C LYS A 113 14.67 -15.05 -1.95
N ILE A 114 13.72 -15.92 -1.63
CA ILE A 114 12.64 -16.29 -2.56
C ILE A 114 11.75 -15.08 -2.89
N VAL A 115 11.32 -14.35 -1.87
CA VAL A 115 10.50 -13.13 -2.05
C VAL A 115 11.27 -12.06 -2.81
N ALA A 116 12.52 -11.80 -2.44
CA ALA A 116 13.37 -10.80 -3.09
C ALA A 116 13.61 -11.13 -4.56
N ALA A 117 13.89 -12.39 -4.89
CA ALA A 117 14.03 -12.85 -6.27
C ALA A 117 12.73 -12.66 -7.07
N TYR A 118 11.58 -13.01 -6.47
CA TYR A 118 10.27 -12.83 -7.09
C TYR A 118 9.95 -11.35 -7.37
N LEU A 119 10.11 -10.49 -6.37
CA LEU A 119 9.85 -9.05 -6.49
C LEU A 119 10.80 -8.39 -7.48
N LYS A 120 12.08 -8.82 -7.52
CA LYS A 120 13.03 -8.42 -8.56
C LYS A 120 12.54 -8.79 -9.95
N GLY A 121 12.10 -10.04 -10.11
CA GLY A 121 11.52 -10.52 -11.35
C GLY A 121 10.33 -9.66 -11.76
N MET A 122 9.39 -9.43 -10.83
CA MET A 122 8.18 -8.66 -11.10
C MET A 122 8.46 -7.21 -11.49
N ASP A 123 9.39 -6.54 -10.80
CA ASP A 123 9.87 -5.19 -11.14
C ASP A 123 10.43 -5.13 -12.57
N GLU A 124 11.39 -6.01 -12.88
CA GLU A 124 12.00 -6.07 -14.21
C GLU A 124 11.00 -6.51 -15.29
N GLY A 125 10.06 -7.38 -14.96
CA GLY A 125 9.00 -7.84 -15.84
C GLY A 125 8.07 -6.70 -16.25
N VAL A 126 7.53 -5.96 -15.27
CA VAL A 126 6.70 -4.78 -15.54
C VAL A 126 7.46 -3.78 -16.41
N LYS A 127 8.70 -3.42 -16.02
CA LYS A 127 9.53 -2.44 -16.75
C LYS A 127 9.96 -2.89 -18.14
N SER A 128 10.01 -4.20 -18.41
CA SER A 128 10.30 -4.71 -19.75
C SER A 128 9.19 -4.43 -20.77
N THR A 129 7.96 -4.25 -20.29
CA THR A 129 6.79 -3.98 -21.13
C THR A 129 6.30 -2.53 -21.02
N ASP A 130 6.44 -1.94 -19.84
CA ASP A 130 6.12 -0.54 -19.55
C ASP A 130 7.35 0.18 -18.96
N PRO A 131 8.29 0.63 -19.79
CA PRO A 131 9.58 1.16 -19.34
C PRO A 131 9.49 2.54 -18.67
N VAL A 132 8.36 3.23 -18.76
CA VAL A 132 8.14 4.55 -18.15
C VAL A 132 7.36 4.48 -16.83
N CYS A 133 6.91 3.28 -16.44
CA CYS A 133 6.23 3.06 -15.18
C CYS A 133 7.14 3.34 -13.98
N ARG A 134 6.51 3.38 -12.80
CA ARG A 134 7.21 3.39 -11.52
C ARG A 134 6.67 2.29 -10.62
N THR A 135 7.55 1.45 -10.12
CA THR A 135 7.20 0.39 -9.19
C THR A 135 7.41 0.84 -7.75
N MET A 136 6.66 0.26 -6.83
CA MET A 136 6.79 0.51 -5.41
C MET A 136 6.62 -0.81 -4.66
N ILE A 137 7.32 -0.94 -3.53
CA ILE A 137 7.18 -2.07 -2.62
C ILE A 137 6.87 -1.47 -1.26
N ASP A 138 5.81 -1.95 -0.63
CA ASP A 138 5.41 -1.51 0.69
C ASP A 138 5.99 -2.39 1.79
N ALA A 139 5.95 -1.83 2.99
CA ALA A 139 6.15 -2.51 4.26
C ALA A 139 5.34 -1.76 5.32
N SER A 140 5.13 -2.41 6.46
CA SER A 140 4.31 -1.86 7.55
C SER A 140 5.11 -1.78 8.85
N TRP A 141 4.56 -1.10 9.87
CA TRP A 141 5.20 -0.98 11.20
C TRP A 141 6.65 -0.48 11.12
N LEU A 142 7.63 -1.14 11.75
CA LEU A 142 9.05 -0.80 11.69
C LEU A 142 9.83 -1.71 10.74
N HIS A 143 9.13 -2.31 9.76
CA HIS A 143 9.70 -3.29 8.83
C HIS A 143 10.55 -2.67 7.73
N TYR A 144 11.01 -1.42 7.87
CA TYR A 144 11.93 -0.79 6.91
C TYR A 144 13.24 -1.59 6.70
N GLY A 145 13.61 -2.50 7.61
CA GLY A 145 14.73 -3.42 7.39
C GLY A 145 14.50 -4.35 6.19
N PHE A 146 13.26 -4.78 5.94
CA PHE A 146 12.90 -5.56 4.74
C PHE A 146 13.20 -4.78 3.46
N LEU A 147 12.81 -3.51 3.40
CA LEU A 147 13.03 -2.66 2.22
C LEU A 147 14.52 -2.40 1.97
N GLN A 148 15.31 -2.22 3.03
CA GLN A 148 16.77 -2.12 2.91
C GLN A 148 17.38 -3.42 2.36
N MET A 149 16.96 -4.57 2.90
CA MET A 149 17.40 -5.88 2.40
C MET A 149 17.06 -6.09 0.92
N LEU A 150 15.88 -5.64 0.46
CA LEU A 150 15.52 -5.72 -0.96
C LEU A 150 16.45 -4.86 -1.83
N GLN A 151 16.81 -3.66 -1.39
CA GLN A 151 17.78 -2.83 -2.11
C GLN A 151 19.16 -3.47 -2.17
N ASP A 152 19.62 -4.04 -1.05
CA ASP A 152 20.91 -4.74 -0.96
C ASP A 152 20.94 -6.00 -1.84
N TYR A 153 19.79 -6.70 -1.97
CA TYR A 153 19.63 -7.83 -2.89
C TYR A 153 19.61 -7.38 -4.37
N GLY A 154 19.37 -6.10 -4.64
CA GLY A 154 19.32 -5.53 -5.98
C GLY A 154 17.92 -5.53 -6.61
N VAL A 155 16.86 -5.43 -5.81
CA VAL A 155 15.52 -5.07 -6.28
C VAL A 155 15.45 -3.56 -6.51
N ASN A 156 15.15 -3.13 -7.74
CA ASN A 156 15.25 -1.72 -8.12
C ASN A 156 13.88 -1.01 -8.22
N PHE A 157 13.06 -1.16 -7.19
CA PHE A 157 11.78 -0.45 -7.09
C PHE A 157 11.98 1.06 -6.99
N ASP A 158 11.05 1.88 -7.48
CA ASP A 158 11.25 3.34 -7.64
C ASP A 158 10.81 4.17 -6.43
N ILE A 159 9.92 3.64 -5.60
CA ILE A 159 9.26 4.34 -4.50
C ILE A 159 9.20 3.43 -3.27
N VAL A 160 9.57 3.97 -2.11
CA VAL A 160 9.32 3.35 -0.81
C VAL A 160 7.85 3.57 -0.49
N ALA A 161 7.04 2.52 -0.64
CA ALA A 161 5.68 2.53 -0.14
C ALA A 161 5.67 2.14 1.34
N TYR A 162 4.71 2.66 2.12
CA TYR A 162 4.68 2.39 3.55
C TYR A 162 3.26 2.46 4.12
N HIS A 163 2.93 1.51 4.98
CA HIS A 163 1.66 1.48 5.69
C HIS A 163 1.88 1.97 7.12
N TRP A 164 0.99 2.84 7.60
CA TRP A 164 1.14 3.46 8.91
C TRP A 164 -0.19 3.72 9.61
N TYR A 165 -0.34 3.19 10.82
CA TYR A 165 -1.55 3.32 11.61
C TYR A 165 -1.32 4.05 12.93
N SER A 166 -2.35 4.69 13.47
CA SER A 166 -2.26 5.60 14.63
C SER A 166 -1.59 5.03 15.89
N GLU A 167 -1.78 3.75 16.19
CA GLU A 167 -1.17 3.06 17.33
C GLU A 167 0.35 2.99 17.19
N MET A 168 0.82 2.99 15.94
CA MET A 168 2.23 2.96 15.62
C MET A 168 2.94 4.27 15.98
N GLU A 169 2.24 5.41 15.93
CA GLU A 169 2.78 6.72 16.36
C GLU A 169 3.25 6.68 17.82
N GLY A 170 2.40 6.16 18.71
CA GLY A 170 2.72 6.07 20.13
C GLY A 170 3.76 4.99 20.41
N ALA A 171 3.64 3.83 19.77
CA ALA A 171 4.55 2.71 20.00
C ALA A 171 5.97 3.00 19.48
N ALA A 172 6.11 3.65 18.32
CA ALA A 172 7.41 3.95 17.73
C ALA A 172 8.13 5.13 18.40
N ALA A 173 7.40 6.15 18.87
CA ALA A 173 7.99 7.34 19.48
C ALA A 173 8.72 7.05 20.81
N ASN A 174 8.30 6.01 21.53
CA ASN A 174 8.83 5.68 22.84
C ASN A 174 10.01 4.69 22.77
N ALA A 175 10.70 4.51 23.90
CA ALA A 175 11.68 3.45 24.04
C ALA A 175 11.02 2.07 23.78
N PRO A 176 11.74 1.13 23.14
CA PRO A 176 13.16 1.19 22.79
C PRO A 176 13.48 1.84 21.43
N TYR A 177 12.47 2.25 20.66
CA TYR A 177 12.65 2.64 19.26
C TYR A 177 13.03 4.10 19.09
N ASN A 178 12.45 5.01 19.88
CA ASN A 178 12.74 6.45 19.87
C ASN A 178 12.60 7.05 18.46
N ILE A 179 11.53 6.70 17.74
CA ILE A 179 11.20 7.18 16.40
C ILE A 179 9.96 8.10 16.52
N PRO A 180 10.11 9.39 16.83
CA PRO A 180 8.98 10.30 17.01
C PRO A 180 8.25 10.64 15.70
N ASP A 181 8.93 10.46 14.57
CA ASP A 181 8.39 10.73 13.24
C ASP A 181 8.88 9.68 12.24
N ILE A 182 7.97 8.81 11.82
CA ILE A 182 8.26 7.76 10.83
C ILE A 182 8.66 8.35 9.48
N THR A 183 8.13 9.51 9.09
CA THR A 183 8.44 10.13 7.80
C THR A 183 9.92 10.51 7.74
N VAL A 184 10.44 11.08 8.84
CA VAL A 184 11.85 11.48 8.98
C VAL A 184 12.73 10.23 9.03
N LYS A 185 12.31 9.20 9.77
CA LYS A 185 13.04 7.94 9.83
C LYS A 185 13.20 7.31 8.45
N LEU A 186 12.12 7.16 7.68
CA LEU A 186 12.19 6.63 6.32
C LEU A 186 13.07 7.52 5.42
N ALA A 187 12.93 8.84 5.48
CA ALA A 187 13.74 9.78 4.70
C ALA A 187 15.24 9.71 5.02
N SER A 188 15.61 9.33 6.25
CA SER A 188 17.01 9.11 6.65
C SER A 188 17.59 7.79 6.15
N LEU A 189 16.74 6.80 5.85
CA LEU A 189 17.18 5.47 5.41
C LEU A 189 17.21 5.35 3.90
N PHE A 190 16.33 6.09 3.21
CA PHE A 190 16.08 5.91 1.78
C PHE A 190 16.29 7.21 1.01
N THR A 191 16.94 7.10 -0.15
CA THR A 191 17.10 8.21 -1.10
C THR A 191 15.95 8.30 -2.10
N LYS A 192 15.12 7.26 -2.19
CA LYS A 192 13.93 7.17 -3.06
C LYS A 192 12.75 7.98 -2.47
N PRO A 193 11.79 8.45 -3.29
CA PRO A 193 10.56 9.07 -2.79
C PRO A 193 9.76 8.12 -1.90
N ILE A 194 9.04 8.68 -0.93
CA ILE A 194 8.23 7.96 0.05
C ILE A 194 6.76 8.22 -0.24
N TRP A 195 5.97 7.15 -0.33
CA TRP A 195 4.52 7.18 -0.45
C TRP A 195 3.92 6.42 0.72
N PHE A 196 3.03 7.05 1.47
CA PHE A 196 2.24 6.31 2.44
C PHE A 196 1.02 5.73 1.72
N THR A 197 1.04 4.44 1.41
CA THR A 197 0.04 3.77 0.56
C THR A 197 -1.16 3.23 1.33
N GLU A 198 -1.07 3.18 2.66
CA GLU A 198 -2.18 2.96 3.57
C GLU A 198 -1.97 3.71 4.88
N VAL A 199 -2.91 4.59 5.23
CA VAL A 199 -2.85 5.35 6.47
C VAL A 199 -4.24 5.47 7.09
N ASN A 200 -4.35 5.13 8.39
CA ASN A 200 -5.55 5.42 9.17
C ASN A 200 -5.36 5.32 10.69
N LYS A 201 -6.36 5.78 11.43
CA LYS A 201 -6.59 5.46 12.83
C LYS A 201 -7.04 4.01 12.96
N ARG A 202 -6.27 3.20 13.67
CA ARG A 202 -6.65 1.84 14.11
C ARG A 202 -8.03 1.86 14.76
N TYR A 203 -8.95 1.09 14.20
CA TYR A 203 -10.32 1.04 14.69
C TYR A 203 -10.39 0.57 16.14
N ASN A 204 -11.31 1.18 16.89
CA ASN A 204 -11.76 0.72 18.19
C ASN A 204 -13.24 1.10 18.35
N THR A 205 -13.94 0.48 19.29
CA THR A 205 -15.38 0.67 19.47
C THR A 205 -15.74 1.89 20.33
N THR A 206 -14.84 2.88 20.44
CA THR A 206 -15.12 4.05 21.28
C THR A 206 -16.04 5.03 20.55
N LEU A 207 -16.87 5.75 21.31
CA LEU A 207 -17.75 6.80 20.76
C LEU A 207 -16.96 7.97 20.17
N THR A 208 -15.68 8.10 20.51
CA THR A 208 -14.76 9.13 20.03
C THR A 208 -14.03 8.75 18.75
N TYR A 209 -14.26 7.56 18.19
CA TYR A 209 -13.44 7.03 17.10
C TYR A 209 -13.31 8.00 15.90
N GLU A 210 -14.41 8.60 15.43
CA GLU A 210 -14.37 9.49 14.26
C GLU A 210 -13.60 10.78 14.54
N TYR A 211 -13.74 11.32 15.75
CA TYR A 211 -12.96 12.47 16.22
C TYR A 211 -11.46 12.11 16.34
N ASP A 212 -11.15 10.94 16.92
CA ASP A 212 -9.76 10.47 17.06
C ASP A 212 -9.13 10.19 15.69
N GLN A 213 -9.93 9.71 14.73
CA GLN A 213 -9.55 9.51 13.33
C GLN A 213 -9.22 10.85 12.65
N ASP A 214 -10.09 11.85 12.78
CA ASP A 214 -9.84 13.22 12.29
C ASP A 214 -8.56 13.82 12.88
N MET A 215 -8.41 13.75 14.21
CA MET A 215 -7.24 14.28 14.91
C MET A 215 -5.94 13.58 14.51
N PHE A 216 -5.98 12.28 14.22
CA PHE A 216 -4.84 11.55 13.68
C PHE A 216 -4.46 12.07 12.29
N PHE A 217 -5.42 12.17 11.36
CA PHE A 217 -5.14 12.68 10.00
C PHE A 217 -4.61 14.10 10.01
N LYS A 218 -5.19 15.01 10.81
CA LYS A 218 -4.69 16.39 10.97
C LYS A 218 -3.21 16.43 11.32
N LYS A 219 -2.78 15.62 12.29
CA LYS A 219 -1.38 15.56 12.75
C LYS A 219 -0.49 14.90 11.71
N PHE A 220 -0.92 13.78 11.15
CA PHE A 220 -0.07 13.01 10.24
C PHE A 220 0.11 13.72 8.89
N LEU A 221 -0.92 14.40 8.38
CA LEU A 221 -0.82 15.22 7.16
C LEU A 221 0.20 16.36 7.32
N VAL A 222 0.32 16.95 8.51
CA VAL A 222 1.37 17.95 8.79
C VAL A 222 2.75 17.33 8.69
N LYS A 223 2.97 16.14 9.25
CA LYS A 223 4.25 15.41 9.11
C LYS A 223 4.58 15.13 7.65
N CYS A 224 3.62 14.61 6.88
CA CYS A 224 3.82 14.35 5.46
C CYS A 224 4.16 15.63 4.67
N ARG A 225 3.42 16.73 4.91
CA ARG A 225 3.66 18.01 4.21
C ARG A 225 5.00 18.66 4.57
N ASN A 226 5.47 18.48 5.80
CA ASN A 226 6.74 19.03 6.28
C ASN A 226 7.96 18.24 5.79
N ASN A 227 7.76 17.05 5.21
CA ASN A 227 8.84 16.22 4.71
C ASN A 227 8.83 16.18 3.17
N PRO A 228 9.78 16.85 2.49
CA PRO A 228 9.79 16.93 1.03
C PRO A 228 10.05 15.59 0.33
N ARG A 229 10.44 14.53 1.06
CA ARG A 229 10.55 13.18 0.52
C ARG A 229 9.21 12.45 0.43
N VAL A 230 8.18 12.91 1.14
CA VAL A 230 6.84 12.32 1.11
C VAL A 230 6.04 12.95 -0.01
N HIS A 231 5.68 12.14 -1.01
CA HIS A 231 5.05 12.62 -2.23
C HIS A 231 3.55 12.27 -2.31
N ALA A 232 3.10 11.29 -1.55
CA ALA A 232 1.69 10.89 -1.51
C ALA A 232 1.32 10.28 -0.16
N LEU A 233 0.03 10.42 0.17
CA LEU A 233 -0.66 9.68 1.22
C LEU A 233 -1.96 9.13 0.63
N ILE A 234 -2.23 7.86 0.85
CA ILE A 234 -3.44 7.15 0.46
C ILE A 234 -4.14 6.69 1.74
N VAL A 235 -5.41 7.05 1.86
CA VAL A 235 -6.24 6.70 3.01
C VAL A 235 -6.69 5.24 2.89
N TYR A 236 -6.45 4.44 3.93
CA TYR A 236 -7.01 3.10 4.05
C TYR A 236 -8.14 3.11 5.08
N GLU A 237 -9.40 3.29 4.73
CA GLU A 237 -9.92 3.19 3.37
C GLU A 237 -11.06 4.18 3.09
N LEU A 238 -11.57 4.15 1.86
CA LEU A 238 -12.57 5.12 1.41
C LEU A 238 -13.91 4.92 2.13
N PHE A 239 -14.41 3.68 2.15
CA PHE A 239 -15.71 3.32 2.71
C PHE A 239 -15.54 2.29 3.80
N ASP A 240 -16.40 2.35 4.82
CA ASP A 240 -16.63 1.19 5.68
C ASP A 240 -17.06 -0.01 4.81
N GLU A 241 -16.72 -1.21 5.27
CA GLU A 241 -16.95 -2.46 4.54
C GLU A 241 -18.11 -3.25 5.19
N PRO A 242 -19.38 -2.97 4.83
CA PRO A 242 -20.55 -3.53 5.49
C PRO A 242 -20.73 -5.03 5.23
N GLN A 243 -20.00 -5.60 4.26
CA GLN A 243 -19.90 -7.04 4.05
C GLN A 243 -19.08 -7.75 5.13
N LYS A 244 -18.25 -7.02 5.88
CA LYS A 244 -17.44 -7.58 6.97
C LYS A 244 -18.20 -7.48 8.29
N ILE A 245 -17.80 -8.30 9.25
CA ILE A 245 -18.42 -8.31 10.57
C ILE A 245 -18.13 -6.98 11.26
N SER A 246 -19.17 -6.25 11.64
CA SER A 246 -19.10 -4.83 12.03
C SER A 246 -18.30 -4.53 13.29
N ASN A 247 -17.96 -5.52 14.13
CA ASN A 247 -17.11 -5.33 15.29
C ASN A 247 -15.62 -5.66 15.02
N LEU A 248 -15.28 -6.09 13.79
CA LEU A 248 -13.90 -6.28 13.38
C LEU A 248 -13.27 -4.96 12.95
N LEU A 249 -11.94 -4.92 13.06
CA LEU A 249 -11.13 -3.74 12.76
C LEU A 249 -11.40 -3.21 11.35
N GLU A 250 -11.32 -4.09 10.35
CA GLU A 250 -11.34 -3.74 8.94
C GLU A 250 -12.67 -3.12 8.49
N ALA A 251 -13.78 -3.60 9.04
CA ALA A 251 -15.13 -3.16 8.65
C ALA A 251 -15.41 -1.65 8.84
N ASN A 252 -14.56 -0.93 9.59
CA ASN A 252 -14.86 0.39 10.11
C ASN A 252 -13.78 1.47 9.83
N TYR A 253 -12.81 1.19 8.95
CA TYR A 253 -11.75 2.17 8.63
C TYR A 253 -12.20 3.33 7.77
N GLY A 254 -13.29 3.18 7.02
CA GLY A 254 -13.75 4.14 6.04
C GLY A 254 -13.73 5.57 6.54
N ILE A 255 -13.28 6.53 5.73
CA ILE A 255 -13.58 7.96 5.98
C ILE A 255 -15.00 8.32 5.55
N ILE A 256 -15.71 7.38 4.91
CA ILE A 256 -17.13 7.43 4.57
C ILE A 256 -17.81 6.20 5.17
N LYS A 257 -18.99 6.40 5.79
CA LYS A 257 -19.80 5.31 6.35
C LYS A 257 -21.16 5.19 5.68
N TRP A 258 -21.69 3.97 5.68
CA TRP A 258 -23.01 3.69 5.15
C TRP A 258 -24.10 4.10 6.15
N THR A 259 -25.12 4.81 5.68
CA THR A 259 -26.39 4.97 6.39
C THR A 259 -27.40 3.91 5.97
N ALA A 260 -27.28 3.41 4.74
CA ALA A 260 -27.87 2.17 4.25
C ALA A 260 -26.84 1.50 3.32
N PRO A 261 -26.40 0.25 3.59
CA PRO A 261 -25.35 -0.41 2.83
C PRO A 261 -25.57 -0.35 1.31
N TYR A 262 -24.56 0.14 0.58
CA TYR A 262 -24.55 0.29 -0.88
C TYR A 262 -25.61 1.22 -1.48
N LEU A 263 -26.43 1.90 -0.66
CA LEU A 263 -27.53 2.75 -1.11
C LEU A 263 -27.34 4.20 -0.71
N SER A 264 -26.95 4.46 0.55
CA SER A 264 -26.74 5.82 1.05
C SER A 264 -25.60 5.87 2.07
N TRP A 265 -24.89 6.98 2.06
CA TRP A 265 -23.66 7.16 2.84
C TRP A 265 -23.57 8.57 3.41
N LYS A 266 -22.67 8.75 4.38
CA LYS A 266 -22.26 10.06 4.89
C LYS A 266 -20.76 10.07 5.21
N TYR A 267 -20.16 11.26 5.11
CA TYR A 267 -18.79 11.48 5.55
C TYR A 267 -18.64 11.24 7.05
N LYS A 268 -17.53 10.61 7.46
CA LYS A 268 -17.02 10.70 8.83
C LYS A 268 -16.25 12.01 8.98
N GLU A 269 -16.01 12.43 10.23
CA GLU A 269 -15.31 13.68 10.52
C GLU A 269 -13.97 13.80 9.81
N ALA A 270 -13.21 12.70 9.70
CA ALA A 270 -11.92 12.64 9.04
C ALA A 270 -11.94 13.05 7.55
N ALA A 271 -13.06 12.87 6.84
CA ALA A 271 -13.17 13.26 5.44
C ALA A 271 -13.02 14.77 5.22
N ASN A 272 -13.33 15.58 6.23
CA ASN A 272 -13.21 17.04 6.18
C ASN A 272 -11.77 17.52 5.96
N ASN A 273 -10.77 16.68 6.25
CA ASN A 273 -9.36 16.99 5.97
C ASN A 273 -9.02 17.02 4.47
N PHE A 274 -9.92 16.51 3.63
CA PHE A 274 -9.67 16.30 2.20
C PHE A 274 -10.67 17.06 1.31
N LEU A 275 -11.80 17.51 1.83
CA LEU A 275 -12.78 18.25 1.04
C LEU A 275 -12.15 19.51 0.41
N ILE A 276 -12.42 19.73 -0.88
CA ILE A 276 -12.09 21.00 -1.53
C ILE A 276 -13.12 22.03 -1.03
N ASN A 277 -12.64 23.10 -0.42
CA ASN A 277 -13.45 24.28 -0.10
C ASN A 277 -13.69 25.13 -1.36
#